data_AF-A0A317ZED6-F1
#
_entry.id   AF-A0A317ZED6-F1
#
_cell.length_a   1.000
_cell.length_b   1.000
_cell.length_c   1.000
_cell.angle_alpha   90.00
_cell.angle_beta   90.00
_cell.angle_gamma   90.00
#
_symmetry.space_group_name_H-M   'P 1'
#
loop_
_entity.id
_entity.type
_entity.pdbx_description
1 polymer ?
#
loop_
_entity_poly.entity_id
_entity_poly.type
_entity_poly.pdbx_seq_one_letter_code
_entity_poly.pdbx_strand_id
1 'polypeptide(L)' 'TGLSPLIKLANSLTQWTEPITLMWRFSKNNAVTEGFHRKMKLIQRRAYGFKNFDNYRLRVIAQCG' A
#
# COMPACT_ATOMS: atom_id res chain seq x y z
N THR A 1 27.80 17.73 -5.74
CA THR A 1 26.33 17.86 -5.62
C THR A 1 25.76 16.68 -4.84
N GLY A 2 25.91 16.69 -3.50
CA GLY A 2 25.44 15.61 -2.62
C GLY A 2 24.15 15.92 -1.83
N LEU A 3 23.69 17.18 -1.87
CA LEU A 3 22.54 17.66 -1.06
C LEU A 3 21.19 17.48 -1.74
N SER A 4 21.14 17.21 -3.05
CA SER A 4 19.89 17.10 -3.80
C SER A 4 18.92 16.03 -3.26
N PRO A 5 19.37 14.84 -2.80
CA PRO A 5 18.48 13.87 -2.16
C PRO A 5 17.88 14.37 -0.84
N LEU A 6 18.65 15.11 -0.05
CA LEU A 6 18.22 15.69 1.23
C LEU A 6 17.13 16.74 1.02
N ILE A 7 17.28 17.60 0.02
CA ILE A 7 16.28 18.60 -0.34
C ILE A 7 14.97 17.92 -0.80
N LYS A 8 15.07 16.86 -1.62
CA LYS A 8 13.88 16.08 -2.04
C LYS A 8 13.16 15.43 -0.85
N LEU A 9 13.92 14.90 0.10
CA LEU A 9 13.35 14.31 1.31
C LEU A 9 12.65 15.38 2.16
N ALA A 10 13.29 16.53 2.38
CA ALA A 10 12.72 17.63 3.14
C ALA A 10 11.39 18.10 2.52
N ASN A 11 11.36 18.30 1.19
CA ASN A 11 10.14 18.69 0.49
C ASN A 11 9.03 17.64 0.63
N SER A 12 9.38 16.36 0.53
CA SER A 12 8.42 15.26 0.70
C SER A 12 7.86 15.24 2.12
N LEU A 13 8.70 15.39 3.15
CA LEU A 13 8.23 15.43 4.54
C LEU A 13 7.31 16.63 4.78
N THR A 14 7.70 17.82 4.30
CA THR A 14 6.87 19.03 4.40
C THR A 14 5.50 18.85 3.76
N GLN A 15 5.46 18.27 2.56
CA GLN A 15 4.21 18.00 1.84
C GLN A 15 3.31 16.98 2.55
N TRP A 16 3.87 16.07 3.34
CA TRP A 16 3.14 15.01 4.05
C TRP A 16 2.97 15.27 5.57
N THR A 17 3.31 16.47 6.04
CA THR A 17 3.23 16.84 7.47
C THR A 17 1.86 16.59 8.09
N GLU A 18 0.79 17.03 7.43
CA GLU A 18 -0.58 16.85 7.93
C GLU A 18 -0.93 15.35 8.10
N PRO A 19 -0.83 14.48 7.08
CA PRO A 19 -1.02 13.03 7.25
C PRO A 19 -0.17 12.41 8.36
N ILE A 20 1.11 12.82 8.47
CA ILE A 20 2.02 12.33 9.51
C ILE A 20 1.48 12.69 10.88
N THR A 21 1.09 13.94 11.12
CA THR A 21 0.54 14.38 12.42
C THR A 21 -0.76 13.66 12.79
N LEU A 22 -1.62 13.34 11.80
CA LEU A 22 -2.85 12.58 12.03
C LEU A 22 -2.58 11.17 12.56
N MET A 23 -1.45 10.54 12.19
CA MET A 23 -1.06 9.23 12.73
C MET A 23 -0.79 9.25 14.24
N TRP A 24 -0.41 10.40 14.80
CA TRP A 24 -0.18 10.54 16.25
C TRP A 24 -1.49 10.78 17.00
N ARG A 25 -2.49 11.37 16.31
CA ARG A 25 -3.81 11.64 16.87
C ARG A 25 -4.73 10.43 16.83
N PHE A 26 -4.61 9.58 15.81
CA PHE A 26 -5.46 8.42 15.61
C PHE A 26 -4.65 7.13 15.64
N SER A 27 -5.14 6.10 16.35
CA SER A 27 -4.53 4.76 16.34
C SER A 27 -4.80 3.96 15.06
N LYS A 28 -5.22 4.63 13.97
CA LYS A 28 -5.51 3.99 12.68
C LYS A 28 -4.19 3.83 11.92
N ASN A 29 -3.87 2.59 11.57
CA ASN A 29 -2.70 2.26 10.78
C ASN A 29 -3.12 1.62 9.44
N ASN A 30 -2.21 1.63 8.48
CA ASN A 30 -2.44 0.98 7.17
C ASN A 30 -2.30 -0.55 7.23
N ALA A 31 -2.24 -1.17 8.42
CA ALA A 31 -1.92 -2.59 8.56
C ALA A 31 -2.99 -3.49 7.91
N VAL A 32 -4.26 -3.10 7.99
CA VAL A 32 -5.37 -3.83 7.35
C VAL A 32 -5.23 -3.81 5.83
N THR A 33 -5.00 -2.62 5.25
CA THR A 33 -4.79 -2.45 3.79
C THR A 33 -3.57 -3.24 3.31
N GLU A 34 -2.46 -3.18 4.04
CA GLU A 34 -1.25 -3.96 3.73
C GLU A 34 -1.48 -5.48 3.85
N GLY A 35 -2.30 -5.91 4.82
CA GLY A 35 -2.74 -7.29 4.95
C GLY A 35 -3.51 -7.76 3.71
N PHE A 36 -4.44 -6.94 3.22
CA PHE A 36 -5.17 -7.22 1.97
C PHE A 36 -4.24 -7.24 0.75
N HIS A 37 -3.36 -6.25 0.61
CA HIS A 37 -2.37 -6.23 -0.48
C HIS A 37 -1.47 -7.47 -0.48
N ARG A 38 -1.03 -7.93 0.70
CA ARG A 38 -0.24 -9.16 0.82
C ARG A 38 -1.04 -10.39 0.36
N LYS A 39 -2.31 -10.50 0.77
CA LYS A 39 -3.19 -11.61 0.37
C LYS A 39 -3.45 -11.60 -1.13
N MET A 40 -3.72 -10.44 -1.71
CA MET A 40 -3.86 -10.23 -3.15
C MET A 40 -2.62 -10.69 -3.93
N LYS A 41 -1.42 -10.30 -3.49
CA LYS A 41 -0.15 -10.77 -4.10
C LYS A 41 0.03 -12.28 -3.97
N LEU A 42 -0.39 -12.88 -2.86
CA LEU A 42 -0.35 -14.34 -2.70
C LEU A 42 -1.27 -15.07 -3.68
N ILE A 43 -2.49 -14.54 -3.90
CA ILE A 43 -3.45 -15.09 -4.88
C ILE A 43 -2.83 -15.09 -6.28
N GLN A 44 -2.21 -13.99 -6.69
CA GLN A 44 -1.51 -13.90 -7.98
C GLN A 44 -0.35 -14.91 -8.07
N ARG A 45 0.48 -15.02 -7.03
CA ARG A 45 1.61 -15.97 -7.02
C ARG A 45 1.17 -17.43 -7.10
N ARG A 46 0.11 -17.82 -6.37
CA ARG A 46 -0.43 -19.19 -6.41
C ARG A 46 -1.04 -19.55 -7.75
N ALA A 47 -1.60 -18.57 -8.47
CA ALA A 47 -2.15 -18.77 -9.80
C ALA A 47 -1.09 -18.67 -10.92
N TYR A 48 0.16 -18.32 -10.60
CA TYR A 48 1.20 -17.96 -11.57
C TYR A 48 0.75 -16.84 -12.53
N GLY A 49 -0.02 -15.88 -12.00
CA GLY A 49 -0.63 -14.79 -12.75
C GLY A 49 -2.06 -15.07 -13.22
N PHE A 50 -2.81 -14.01 -13.49
CA PHE A 50 -4.16 -14.10 -14.06
C PHE A 50 -4.16 -13.44 -15.44
N LYS A 51 -4.64 -14.15 -16.45
CA LYS A 51 -4.82 -13.59 -17.80
C LYS A 51 -6.05 -12.68 -17.90
N ASN A 52 -7.08 -12.95 -17.10
CA ASN A 52 -8.32 -12.17 -17.04
C ASN A 52 -8.48 -11.54 -15.64
N PHE A 53 -8.71 -10.23 -15.60
CA PHE A 53 -8.93 -9.47 -14.37
C PHE A 53 -10.20 -9.90 -13.62
N ASP A 54 -11.27 -10.28 -14.31
CA ASP A 54 -12.52 -10.73 -13.67
C ASP A 54 -12.30 -11.97 -12.82
N ASN A 55 -11.51 -12.93 -13.34
CA ASN A 55 -11.14 -14.13 -12.60
C ASN A 55 -10.27 -13.80 -11.38
N TYR A 56 -9.37 -12.82 -11.50
CA TYR A 56 -8.60 -12.31 -10.36
C TYR A 56 -9.52 -11.66 -9.32
N ARG A 57 -10.44 -10.79 -9.76
CA ARG A 57 -11.40 -10.10 -8.90
C ARG A 57 -12.26 -11.08 -8.11
N LEU A 58 -12.80 -12.11 -8.77
CA LEU A 58 -13.58 -13.17 -8.12
C LEU A 58 -12.77 -13.87 -7.01
N ARG A 59 -11.49 -14.17 -7.27
CA ARG A 59 -10.60 -14.79 -6.27
C ARG A 59 -10.27 -13.87 -5.11
N VAL A 60 -10.13 -12.56 -5.36
CA VAL A 60 -9.91 -11.57 -4.31
C VAL A 60 -11.13 -11.45 -3.42
N ILE A 61 -12.34 -11.31 -3.98
CA ILE A 61 -13.59 -11.22 -3.20
C ILE A 61 -13.77 -12.47 -2.33
N ALA A 62 -13.65 -13.66 -2.93
CA ALA A 62 -13.80 -14.92 -2.20
C ALA A 62 -12.79 -15.12 -1.04
N GLN A 63 -11.67 -14.41 -1.04
CA GLN A 63 -10.60 -14.56 -0.05
C GLN A 63 -10.49 -13.38 0.91
N CYS A 64 -10.81 -12.17 0.49
CA CYS A 64 -10.65 -10.95 1.27
C CYS A 64 -11.97 -10.41 1.86
N GLY A 65 -13.12 -10.98 1.48
CA GLY A 65 -14.44 -10.50 1.90
C GLY A 65 -15.14 -9.72 0.80
#